data_AF-A0A2Z7BKS9-F1
#
_entry.id   AF-A0A2Z7BKS9-F1
#
_cell.length_a   1.000
_cell.length_b   1.000
_cell.length_c   1.000
_cell.angle_alpha   90.00
_cell.angle_beta   90.00
_cell.angle_gamma   90.00
#
_symmetry.space_group_name_H-M   'P 1'
#
loop_
_entity.id
_entity.type
_entity.pdbx_description
1 polymer ?
#
loop_
_entity_poly.entity_id
_entity_poly.type
_entity_poly.pdbx_seq_one_letter_code
_entity_poly.pdbx_strand_id
1 'polypeptide(L)' 'MEVARSKKGIYVSQRKYILDLLEETGMTGCRPSDTPIDPNLKLASITQGTPVDIGRYQRLVGKLIYLAHT' A
#
# COMPACT_ATOMS: atom_id res chain seq x y z
N MET A 1 4.13 6.86 -9.52
CA MET A 1 4.73 6.37 -10.78
C MET A 1 6.03 7.10 -11.04
N GLU A 2 7.10 6.38 -11.32
CA GLU A 2 8.33 6.97 -11.83
C GLU A 2 8.44 6.73 -13.34
N VAL A 3 8.93 7.74 -14.04
CA VAL A 3 9.11 7.71 -15.49
C VAL A 3 10.61 7.81 -15.79
N ALA A 4 11.23 6.69 -16.12
CA ALA A 4 12.61 6.64 -16.59
C ALA A 4 12.63 6.84 -18.11
N ARG A 5 13.39 7.81 -18.61
CA ARG A 5 13.60 8.02 -20.04
C ARG A 5 14.93 7.40 -20.46
N SER A 6 14.92 6.56 -21.49
CA SER A 6 16.12 6.02 -22.12
C SER A 6 16.13 6.32 -23.62
N LYS A 7 17.29 6.16 -24.28
CA LYS A 7 17.39 6.28 -25.75
C LYS A 7 16.50 5.28 -26.50
N LYS A 8 16.07 4.19 -25.85
CA LYS A 8 15.16 3.17 -26.39
C LYS A 8 13.67 3.48 -26.16
N GLY A 9 13.34 4.49 -25.36
CA GLY A 9 11.97 4.86 -25.04
C GLY A 9 11.74 5.27 -23.60
N ILE A 10 10.47 5.47 -23.25
CA ILE A 10 10.01 5.86 -21.92
C ILE A 10 9.57 4.61 -21.16
N TYR A 11 10.14 4.40 -19.98
CA TYR A 11 9.78 3.33 -19.06
C TYR A 11 9.02 3.92 -17.88
N VAL A 12 7.82 3.44 -17.63
CA VAL A 12 7.03 3.82 -16.46
C VAL A 12 7.13 2.67 -15.46
N SER A 13 7.63 2.94 -14.25
CA SER A 13 7.73 1.94 -13.19
C SER A 13 6.97 2.39 -11.96
N GLN A 14 6.18 1.48 -11.39
CA GLN A 14 5.59 1.67 -10.06
C GLN A 14 6.53 1.23 -8.94
N ARG A 15 7.65 0.57 -9.27
CA ARG A 15 8.52 -0.08 -8.30
C ARG A 15 8.94 0.84 -7.17
N LYS A 16 9.38 2.07 -7.46
CA LYS A 16 9.73 3.02 -6.41
C LYS A 16 8.54 3.39 -5.53
N TYR A 17 7.38 3.65 -6.13
CA TYR A 17 6.18 3.97 -5.36
C TYR A 17 5.82 2.85 -4.38
N ILE A 18 5.97 1.59 -4.80
CA ILE A 18 5.78 0.43 -3.92
C ILE A 18 6.82 0.41 -2.81
N LEU A 19 8.11 0.63 -3.13
CA LEU A 19 9.19 0.63 -2.13
C LEU A 19 9.01 1.75 -1.09
N ASP A 20 8.71 2.97 -1.53
CA ASP A 20 8.44 4.11 -0.66
C ASP A 20 7.21 3.86 0.22
N LEU A 21 6.16 3.23 -0.34
CA LEU A 21 4.97 2.84 0.42
C LEU A 21 5.28 1.80 1.50
N LEU A 22 6.09 0.78 1.17
CA LEU A 22 6.52 -0.24 2.11
C LEU A 22 7.39 0.36 3.23
N GLU A 23 8.25 1.32 2.90
CA GLU A 23 9.07 2.00 3.91
C GLU A 23 8.21 2.86 4.85
N GLU A 24 7.26 3.65 4.31
CA GLU A 24 6.34 4.48 5.10
C GLU A 24 5.43 3.65 6.04
N THR A 25 5.06 2.44 5.62
CA THR A 25 4.25 1.53 6.46
C THR A 25 5.09 0.62 7.35
N GLY A 26 6.43 0.65 7.23
CA GLY A 26 7.34 -0.21 7.99
C GLY A 26 7.31 -1.68 7.54
N MET A 27 6.96 -1.95 6.28
CA MET A 27 6.77 -3.27 5.70
C MET A 27 7.92 -3.74 4.78
N THR A 28 9.05 -3.03 4.75
CA THR A 28 10.20 -3.26 3.86
C THR A 28 10.91 -4.63 3.99
N GLY A 29 10.48 -5.48 4.91
CA GLY A 29 10.96 -6.86 5.07
C GLY A 29 9.85 -7.85 5.42
N CYS A 30 8.59 -7.45 5.26
CA CYS A 30 7.46 -8.34 5.52
C CYS A 30 7.46 -9.52 4.55
N ARG A 31 7.08 -10.70 5.06
CA ARG A 31 6.82 -11.85 4.19
C ARG A 31 5.65 -11.52 3.26
N PRO A 32 5.73 -11.92 1.97
CA PRO A 32 4.58 -11.82 1.08
C PRO A 32 3.36 -12.54 1.70
N SER A 33 2.19 -11.94 1.53
CA SER A 33 0.92 -12.56 1.90
C SER A 33 0.16 -12.89 0.62
N ASP A 34 -0.27 -14.15 0.46
CA ASP A 34 -1.04 -14.59 -0.69
C ASP A 34 -2.44 -13.96 -0.73
N THR A 35 -2.96 -13.58 0.44
CA THR A 35 -4.24 -12.88 0.59
C THR A 35 -3.97 -11.48 1.16
N PRO A 36 -4.06 -10.41 0.34
CA PRO A 36 -3.77 -9.04 0.78
C PRO A 36 -4.89 -8.45 1.67
N ILE A 37 -6.13 -8.93 1.53
CA ILE A 37 -7.26 -8.59 2.38
C ILE A 37 -8.23 -9.77 2.39
N ASP A 38 -8.70 -10.21 3.55
CA ASP A 38 -9.76 -11.21 3.64
C ASP A 38 -11.12 -10.48 3.61
N PRO A 39 -11.92 -10.63 2.54
CA PRO A 39 -13.21 -9.95 2.43
C PRO A 39 -14.23 -10.44 3.47
N ASN A 40 -14.02 -11.60 4.07
CA ASN A 40 -14.87 -12.18 5.10
C ASN A 40 -14.37 -11.88 6.52
N LEU A 41 -13.30 -11.08 6.67
CA LEU A 41 -12.80 -10.67 7.96
C LEU A 41 -13.85 -9.84 8.69
N LYS A 42 -14.52 -10.46 9.67
CA LYS A 42 -15.44 -9.76 10.57
C LYS A 42 -14.62 -8.90 11.51
N LEU A 43 -14.60 -7.60 11.26
CA LEU A 43 -14.08 -6.62 12.20
C LEU A 43 -15.00 -6.61 13.44
N ALA A 44 -14.53 -7.18 14.54
CA ALA A 44 -15.21 -7.04 15.81
C ALA A 44 -15.13 -5.56 16.25
N SER A 45 -16.24 -5.03 16.78
CA SER A 45 -16.21 -3.75 17.50
C SER A 45 -15.39 -3.94 18.78
N ILE A 46 -14.09 -3.64 18.71
CA ILE A 46 -13.23 -3.69 19.88
C ILE A 46 -13.54 -2.43 20.70
N THR A 47 -14.32 -2.60 21.76
CA THR A 47 -14.65 -1.50 22.70
C THR A 47 -13.42 -1.06 23.53
N GLN A 48 -12.34 -1.86 23.51
CA GLN A 48 -11.11 -1.70 24.28
C GLN A 48 -9.91 -1.76 23.33
N GLY A 49 -9.59 -0.67 22.65
CA GLY A 49 -8.46 -0.59 21.72
C GLY A 49 -7.96 0.83 21.55
N THR A 50 -6.67 0.98 21.24
CA THR A 50 -6.13 2.29 20.87
C THR A 50 -6.82 2.79 19.60
N PRO A 51 -7.41 4.00 19.62
CA PRO A 51 -8.00 4.59 18.43
C PRO A 51 -6.99 4.64 17.30
N VAL A 52 -7.37 4.11 16.13
CA VAL A 52 -6.57 4.23 14.92
C VAL A 52 -6.75 5.63 14.36
N ASP A 53 -5.66 6.24 13.90
CA ASP A 53 -5.71 7.51 13.17
C ASP A 53 -6.46 7.32 11.84
N ILE A 54 -7.63 7.94 11.74
CA ILE A 54 -8.52 7.83 10.58
C ILE A 54 -7.84 8.35 9.31
N GLY A 55 -7.10 9.47 9.40
CA GLY A 55 -6.42 10.07 8.26
C GLY A 55 -5.30 9.19 7.73
N ARG A 56 -4.52 8.59 8.64
CA ARG A 56 -3.48 7.62 8.29
C ARG A 56 -4.08 6.39 7.59
N TYR A 57 -5.18 5.86 8.13
CA TYR A 57 -5.88 4.72 7.52
C TYR A 57 -6.41 5.04 6.12
N GLN A 58 -7.16 6.14 5.96
CA GLN A 58 -7.72 6.55 4.67
C GLN A 58 -6.63 6.82 3.63
N ARG A 59 -5.53 7.47 4.04
CA ARG A 59 -4.37 7.72 3.16
C ARG A 59 -3.75 6.41 2.69
N LEU A 60 -3.59 5.43 3.57
CA LEU A 60 -3.05 4.12 3.19
C LEU A 60 -3.98 3.39 2.21
N VAL A 61 -5.28 3.34 2.50
CA VAL A 61 -6.27 2.72 1.61
C VAL A 61 -6.24 3.39 0.22
N GLY A 62 -6.18 4.72 0.16
CA GLY A 62 -6.07 5.45 -1.11
C GLY A 62 -4.81 5.09 -1.92
N LYS A 63 -3.65 4.98 -1.25
CA LYS A 63 -2.40 4.54 -1.90
C LYS A 63 -2.48 3.11 -2.42
N LEU A 64 -3.12 2.21 -1.67
CA LEU A 64 -3.33 0.81 -2.09
C LEU A 64 -4.29 0.71 -3.28
N ILE A 65 -5.39 1.49 -3.30
CA ILE A 65 -6.32 1.53 -4.44
C ILE A 65 -5.60 2.05 -5.69
N TYR A 66 -4.81 3.12 -5.55
CA TYR A 66 -4.00 3.66 -6.64
C TYR A 66 -3.03 2.61 -7.19
N LEU A 67 -2.36 1.87 -6.31
CA LEU A 67 -1.46 0.78 -6.69
C LEU A 67 -2.17 -0.36 -7.43
N ALA A 68 -3.38 -0.73 -7.03
CA ALA A 68 -4.13 -1.82 -7.65
C ALA A 68 -4.74 -1.46 -9.03
N HIS A 69 -4.98 -0.18 -9.30
CA HIS A 69 -5.65 0.29 -10.53
C HIS A 69 -4.71 0.93 -11.55
N THR A 70 -3.40 0.87 -11.32
CA THR A 70 -2.38 1.36 -12.25
C THR A 70 -1.50 0.23 -12.75
#